data_AF-A0A951F086-F1
#
_entry.id   AF-A0A951F086-F1
#
_cell.length_a   1.000
_cell.length_b   1.000
_cell.length_c   1.000
_cell.angle_alpha   90.00
_cell.angle_beta   90.00
_cell.angle_gamma   90.00
#
_symmetry.space_group_name_H-M   'P 1'
#
loop_
_entity.id
_entity.type
_entity.pdbx_description
1 polymer ?
#
loop_
_entity_poly.entity_id
_entity_poly.type
_entity_poly.pdbx_seq_one_letter_code
_entity_poly.pdbx_strand_id
1 'polypeptide(L)'
;DLSRAAAFVGLTAQAFERKYVYRTRRLLRLRTPRDSRCHFLVDDGCSIHPAKPTQCRVFPFWPELVESRRHWRKTASYCPGIGKGPLIQIEAARQQAGEMRSEYPALYP
;
A
#
# COMPACT_ATOMS: atom_id res chain seq x y z
N ASP A 1 7.95 6.54 -3.35
CA ASP A 1 6.53 6.80 -3.02
C ASP A 1 6.15 8.20 -2.54
N LEU A 2 6.69 8.68 -1.42
CA LEU A 2 6.24 9.94 -0.80
C LEU A 2 6.25 11.11 -1.80
N SER A 3 7.35 11.29 -2.54
CA SER A 3 7.47 12.35 -3.53
C SER A 3 6.44 12.26 -4.66
N ARG A 4 6.07 11.04 -5.08
CA ARG A 4 5.06 10.82 -6.12
C ARG A 4 3.66 11.20 -5.63
N ALA A 5 3.29 10.77 -4.42
CA ALA A 5 2.03 11.14 -3.81
C ALA A 5 1.95 12.66 -3.54
N ALA A 6 3.05 13.26 -3.08
CA ALA A 6 3.16 14.70 -2.84
C ALA A 6 2.95 15.51 -4.12
N ALA A 7 3.69 15.17 -5.19
CA ALA A 7 3.56 15.84 -6.48
C ALA A 7 2.14 15.72 -7.05
N PHE A 8 1.51 14.55 -6.93
CA PHE A 8 0.15 14.32 -7.40
C PHE A 8 -0.88 15.25 -6.74
N VAL A 9 -0.72 15.54 -5.45
CA VAL A 9 -1.62 16.46 -4.71
C VAL A 9 -1.13 17.91 -4.71
N GLY A 10 -0.15 18.26 -5.55
CA GLY A 10 0.37 19.62 -5.68
C GLY A 10 1.15 20.13 -4.46
N LEU A 11 1.76 19.23 -3.68
CA LEU A 11 2.55 19.57 -2.50
C LEU A 11 4.02 19.24 -2.69
N THR A 12 4.89 19.98 -1.98
CA THR A 12 6.27 19.55 -1.78
C THR A 12 6.31 18.31 -0.89
N ALA A 13 7.37 17.49 -1.01
CA ALA A 13 7.57 16.33 -0.15
C ALA A 13 7.52 16.69 1.34
N GLN A 14 8.15 17.79 1.74
CA GLN A 14 8.16 18.25 3.13
C GLN A 14 6.76 18.68 3.61
N ALA A 15 5.99 19.38 2.79
CA ALA A 15 4.62 19.79 3.13
C ALA A 15 3.69 18.57 3.23
N PHE A 16 3.81 17.62 2.29
CA PHE A 16 3.08 16.36 2.33
C PHE A 16 3.39 15.58 3.59
N GLU A 17 4.66 15.48 3.96
CA GLU A 17 5.06 14.74 5.14
C GLU A 17 4.50 15.36 6.42
N ARG A 18 4.67 16.67 6.60
CA ARG A 18 4.10 17.42 7.73
C ARG A 18 2.60 17.20 7.87
N LYS A 19 1.86 17.16 6.76
CA LYS A 19 0.40 17.02 6.76
C LYS A 19 -0.03 15.57 6.98
N TYR A 20 0.47 14.64 6.17
CA TYR A 20 -0.09 13.30 6.04
C TYR A 20 0.77 12.18 6.63
N VAL A 21 2.01 12.43 7.04
CA VAL A 21 2.95 11.37 7.46
C VAL A 21 3.51 11.61 8.85
N TYR A 22 3.53 10.58 9.68
CA TYR A 22 4.34 10.57 10.90
C TYR A 22 5.51 9.61 10.76
N ARG A 23 6.64 9.97 11.37
CA ARG A 23 7.86 9.15 11.37
C ARG A 23 7.88 8.23 12.58
N THR A 24 8.29 6.99 12.34
CA THR A 24 8.72 6.03 13.37
C THR A 24 10.22 5.81 13.24
N ARG A 25 10.82 5.03 14.14
CA ARG A 25 12.28 4.77 14.13
C ARG A 25 12.80 4.25 12.79
N ARG A 26 12.00 3.46 12.04
CA ARG A 26 12.42 2.80 10.80
C ARG A 26 11.55 3.12 9.59
N LEU A 27 10.38 3.70 9.78
CA LEU A 27 9.35 3.79 8.75
C LEU A 27 8.66 5.15 8.75
N LEU A 28 8.26 5.59 7.57
CA LEU A 28 7.27 6.63 7.34
C LEU A 28 5.88 5.98 7.31
N ARG A 29 4.91 6.57 7.99
CA ARG A 29 3.53 6.05 8.03
C ARG A 29 2.52 7.14 7.73
N LEU A 30 1.51 6.82 6.92
CA LEU A 30 0.37 7.72 6.72
C LEU A 30 -0.42 7.87 8.02
N ARG A 31 -0.76 9.11 8.36
CA ARG A 31 -1.72 9.43 9.41
C ARG A 31 -3.09 8.95 8.98
N THR A 32 -3.85 8.42 9.94
CA THR A 32 -5.25 8.05 9.73
C THR A 32 -6.14 9.12 10.37
N PRO A 33 -7.10 9.71 9.65
CA PRO A 33 -8.07 10.63 10.23
C PRO A 33 -8.89 9.98 11.34
N ARG A 34 -9.53 10.79 12.19
CA ARG A 34 -10.45 10.24 13.20
C ARG A 34 -11.71 9.63 12.55
N ASP A 35 -12.22 10.31 11.53
CA ASP A 35 -13.53 10.00 10.94
C ASP A 35 -13.42 9.19 9.63
N SER A 36 -12.22 8.75 9.25
CA SER A 36 -12.02 7.97 8.03
C SER A 36 -10.83 7.02 8.13
N ARG A 37 -10.75 6.07 7.20
CA ARG A 37 -9.67 5.06 7.15
C ARG A 37 -8.37 5.59 6.52
N CYS A 38 -8.44 6.67 5.75
CA CYS A 38 -7.30 7.27 5.04
C CYS A 38 -7.68 8.68 4.58
N HIS A 39 -6.72 9.62 4.61
CA HIS A 39 -6.92 10.98 4.09
C HIS A 39 -7.29 11.06 2.60
N PHE A 40 -6.96 10.01 1.83
CA PHE A 40 -7.20 9.95 0.39
C PHE A 40 -8.32 8.97 0.03
N LEU A 41 -9.09 8.49 1.01
CA LEU A 41 -10.29 7.70 0.75
C LEU A 41 -11.49 8.64 0.68
N VAL A 42 -12.14 8.62 -0.48
CA VAL A 42 -13.38 9.33 -0.82
C VAL A 42 -14.44 8.29 -1.23
N ASP A 43 -15.67 8.72 -1.49
CA ASP A 43 -16.81 7.81 -1.71
C ASP A 43 -16.61 6.84 -2.88
N ASP A 44 -15.93 7.26 -3.95
CA ASP A 44 -15.63 6.46 -5.14
C ASP A 44 -14.27 5.72 -5.07
N GLY A 45 -13.57 5.82 -3.94
CA GLY A 45 -12.34 5.10 -3.67
C GLY A 45 -11.15 6.00 -3.35
N CYS A 46 -9.99 5.72 -3.93
CA CYS A 46 -8.76 6.42 -3.58
C CYS A 46 -8.54 7.63 -4.48
N SER A 47 -8.57 8.85 -3.93
CA SER A 47 -8.40 10.10 -4.69
C SER A 47 -7.00 10.25 -5.30
N ILE A 48 -6.00 9.53 -4.78
CA ILE A 48 -4.64 9.48 -5.34
C ILE A 48 -4.37 8.15 -6.06
N HIS A 49 -5.40 7.51 -6.65
CA HIS A 49 -5.26 6.19 -7.28
C HIS A 49 -4.02 6.05 -8.19
N PRO A 50 -3.73 6.99 -9.12
CA PRO A 50 -2.57 6.90 -10.01
C PRO A 50 -1.23 7.03 -9.27
N ALA A 51 -1.23 7.67 -8.11
CA ALA A 51 -0.04 7.94 -7.30
C ALA A 51 0.01 7.10 -6.01
N LYS A 52 -0.79 6.04 -5.91
CA LYS A 52 -0.78 5.13 -4.75
C LYS A 52 0.64 4.71 -4.39
N PRO A 53 1.00 4.72 -3.09
CA PRO A 53 2.23 4.07 -2.63
C PRO A 53 2.27 2.61 -3.06
N THR A 54 3.47 2.06 -3.27
CA THR A 54 3.68 0.68 -3.69
C THR A 54 2.94 -0.30 -2.78
N GLN A 55 2.98 -0.11 -1.46
CA GLN A 55 2.21 -0.95 -0.51
C GLN A 55 0.71 -0.98 -0.84
N CYS A 56 0.09 0.16 -1.16
CA CYS A 56 -1.33 0.21 -1.49
C CYS A 56 -1.64 -0.33 -2.88
N ARG A 57 -0.71 -0.18 -3.84
CA ARG A 57 -0.87 -0.62 -5.23
C ARG A 57 -0.78 -2.14 -5.37
N VAL A 58 0.15 -2.76 -4.64
CA VAL A 58 0.44 -4.19 -4.76
C VAL A 58 -0.42 -5.08 -3.84
N PHE A 59 -1.28 -4.51 -2.99
CA PHE A 59 -2.23 -5.33 -2.22
C PHE A 59 -3.19 -6.07 -3.18
N PRO A 60 -3.44 -7.38 -3.02
CA PRO A 60 -3.09 -8.25 -1.88
C PRO A 60 -1.78 -9.06 -2.04
N PHE A 61 -0.94 -8.75 -3.00
CA PHE A 61 0.33 -9.45 -3.30
C PHE A 61 1.52 -8.93 -2.46
N TRP A 62 1.29 -8.63 -1.18
CA TRP A 62 2.38 -8.35 -0.26
C TRP A 62 3.23 -9.60 -0.04
N PRO A 63 4.56 -9.48 0.16
CA PRO A 63 5.46 -10.62 0.38
C PRO A 63 4.92 -11.62 1.41
N GLU A 64 4.47 -11.15 2.57
CA GLU A 64 3.96 -11.99 3.66
C GLU A 64 2.66 -12.74 3.32
N LEU A 65 1.91 -12.28 2.32
CA LEU A 65 0.68 -12.92 1.84
C LEU A 65 0.98 -13.90 0.71
N VAL A 66 1.88 -13.53 -0.21
CA VAL A 66 2.29 -14.40 -1.33
C VAL A 66 3.06 -15.62 -0.85
N GLU A 67 3.88 -15.47 0.20
CA GLU A 67 4.76 -16.54 0.69
C GLU A 67 4.11 -17.46 1.72
N SER A 68 2.93 -17.10 2.21
CA SER A 68 2.24 -17.86 3.25
C SER A 68 0.78 -18.10 2.89
N ARG A 69 0.47 -19.34 2.48
CA ARG A 69 -0.90 -19.81 2.26
C ARG A 69 -1.79 -19.57 3.49
N ARG A 70 -1.22 -19.70 4.69
CA ARG A 70 -1.93 -19.43 5.95
C ARG A 70 -2.32 -17.96 6.05
N HIS A 71 -1.40 -17.04 5.79
CA HIS A 71 -1.71 -15.60 5.83
C HIS A 71 -2.67 -15.20 4.72
N TRP A 72 -2.50 -15.72 3.50
CA TRP A 72 -3.44 -15.51 2.41
C TRP A 72 -4.88 -15.89 2.82
N ARG A 73 -5.08 -17.10 3.35
CA ARG A 73 -6.40 -17.57 3.80
C ARG A 73 -6.97 -16.72 4.93
N LYS A 74 -6.13 -16.30 5.88
CA LYS A 74 -6.55 -15.42 6.98
C LYS A 74 -7.00 -14.05 6.44
N THR A 75 -6.26 -13.45 5.53
CA THR A 75 -6.62 -12.15 4.93
C THR A 75 -7.87 -12.28 4.07
N ALA A 76 -8.00 -13.39 3.32
CA ALA A 76 -9.18 -13.69 2.53
C ALA A 76 -10.46 -13.86 3.35
N SER A 77 -10.36 -14.21 4.65
CA SER A 77 -11.54 -14.39 5.50
C SER A 77 -12.23 -13.06 5.84
N TYR A 78 -11.54 -11.92 5.71
CA TYR A 78 -12.12 -10.59 5.99
C TYR A 78 -12.02 -9.62 4.80
N CYS A 79 -11.22 -9.92 3.78
CA CYS A 79 -11.13 -9.11 2.57
C CYS A 79 -11.96 -9.72 1.44
N PRO A 80 -13.11 -9.13 1.08
CA PRO A 80 -14.03 -9.70 0.09
C PRO A 80 -13.46 -9.74 -1.33
N GLY A 81 -12.40 -8.98 -1.61
CA GLY A 81 -11.74 -8.95 -2.92
C GLY A 81 -10.72 -10.05 -3.13
N ILE A 82 -10.20 -10.69 -2.08
CA ILE A 82 -9.21 -11.76 -2.23
C ILE A 82 -9.89 -13.03 -2.75
N GLY A 83 -9.29 -13.65 -3.77
CA GLY A 83 -9.88 -14.80 -4.46
C GLY A 83 -11.00 -14.44 -5.43
N LYS A 84 -11.16 -13.15 -5.76
CA LYS A 84 -12.03 -12.65 -6.82
C LYS A 84 -11.20 -12.17 -8.01
N GLY A 85 -11.79 -12.19 -9.20
CA GLY A 85 -11.14 -11.75 -10.43
C GLY A 85 -10.48 -12.88 -11.21
N PRO A 86 -9.69 -12.54 -12.24
CA PRO A 86 -9.08 -13.52 -13.14
C PRO A 86 -7.98 -14.33 -12.44
N LEU A 87 -7.77 -15.56 -12.91
CA LEU A 87 -6.60 -16.34 -12.55
C LEU A 87 -5.34 -15.69 -13.13
N ILE A 88 -4.33 -15.51 -12.30
CA ILE A 88 -3.02 -14.98 -12.69
C ILE A 88 -1.94 -16.03 -12.48
N GLN A 89 -0.85 -15.90 -13.24
CA GLN A 89 0.34 -16.71 -12.99
C GLN A 89 1.00 -16.28 -11.67
N ILE A 90 1.46 -17.26 -10.88
CA ILE A 90 2.08 -16.99 -9.57
C ILE A 90 3.29 -16.06 -9.68
N GLU A 91 4.00 -16.10 -10.82
CA GLU A 91 5.16 -15.26 -11.06
C GLU A 91 4.81 -13.76 -11.13
N ALA A 92 3.64 -13.41 -11.66
CA ALA A 92 3.17 -12.03 -11.67
C ALA A 92 2.92 -11.51 -10.24
N ALA A 93 2.37 -12.35 -9.35
CA ALA A 93 2.21 -11.99 -7.93
C ALA A 93 3.56 -11.85 -7.22
N ARG A 94 4.52 -12.73 -7.52
CA ARG A 94 5.89 -12.65 -6.97
C ARG A 94 6.64 -11.40 -7.43
N GLN A 95 6.45 -10.99 -8.68
CA GLN A 95 7.04 -9.75 -9.19
C GLN A 95 6.53 -8.53 -8.39
N GLN A 96 5.22 -8.43 -8.16
CA GLN A 96 4.63 -7.35 -7.37
C GLN A 96 5.10 -7.38 -5.90
N ALA A 97 5.23 -8.56 -5.31
CA ALA A 97 5.83 -8.72 -3.98
C ALA A 97 7.30 -8.25 -3.97
N GLY A 98 8.05 -8.54 -5.04
CA GLY A 98 9.42 -8.08 -5.24
C GLY A 98 9.52 -6.55 -5.28
N GLU A 99 8.62 -5.86 -5.98
CA GLU A 99 8.57 -4.38 -6.00
C GLU A 99 8.46 -3.81 -4.57
N MET A 100 7.66 -4.44 -3.71
CA MET A 100 7.50 -4.00 -2.34
C MET A 100 8.78 -4.17 -1.50
N ARG A 101 9.55 -5.24 -1.71
CA ARG A 101 10.86 -5.43 -1.06
C ARG A 101 11.87 -4.38 -1.50
N SER A 102 11.93 -4.10 -2.80
CA SER A 102 12.85 -3.12 -3.38
C SER A 102 12.53 -1.70 -2.93
N GLU A 103 11.26 -1.33 -2.86
CA GLU A 103 10.82 0.03 -2.45
C GLU A 103 10.91 0.25 -0.93
N TYR A 104 10.76 -0.81 -0.13
CA TYR A 104 10.78 -0.73 1.34
C TYR A 104 11.75 -1.72 1.99
N PRO A 105 13.07 -1.62 1.72
CA PRO A 105 14.05 -2.56 2.28
C PRO A 105 14.10 -2.51 3.81
N ALA A 106 13.77 -1.38 4.44
CA ALA A 106 13.70 -1.27 5.90
C ALA A 106 12.51 -2.03 6.52
N LEU A 107 11.48 -2.35 5.73
CA LEU A 107 10.33 -3.15 6.15
C LEU A 107 10.58 -4.65 5.91
N TYR A 108 11.41 -4.98 4.92
CA TYR A 108 11.79 -6.34 4.53
C TYR A 108 13.33 -6.50 4.54
N PRO A 109 13.93 -6.54 5.75
CA PRO A 109 15.38 -6.66 5.91
C PRO A 109 15.91 -8.04 5.52
#